data_AF-A0A0B4B2W2-F1
#
_entry.id   AF-A0A0B4B2W2-F1
#
_cell.length_a   1.000
_cell.length_b   1.000
_cell.length_c   1.000
_cell.angle_alpha   90.00
_cell.angle_beta   90.00
_cell.angle_gamma   90.00
#
_symmetry.space_group_name_H-M   'P 1'
#
loop_
_entity.id
_entity.type
_entity.pdbx_description
1 polymer ?
#
loop_
_entity_poly.entity_id
_entity_poly.type
_entity_poly.pdbx_seq_one_letter_code
_entity_poly.pdbx_strand_id
1 'polypeptide(L)'
;MAGLSKGSVAALIAAAAGALCLLLESSVPWLVKFPAAWVLPATDWVGAGLEWFLALIKPTARAFSALMFYPMEAANFVLSSTPWPLVICATTALAWILGGVRMALMAVVGLGFVLASGYWPESMNTLALVAVSVPLALIIGGGIGILANEYPRIRQPVQAVLDIMQTVPTFAYLTPLLVLFGFGPVVGLIASAIYAAPPMARNVLLGLERVEPEIKEAAIMAGGTRLQQLF
;
A
#
# COMPACT_ATOMS: atom_id res chain seq x y z
N MET A 1 -25.57 27.44 54.48
CA MET A 1 -25.68 27.69 53.03
C MET A 1 -24.32 27.34 52.41
N ALA A 2 -24.18 26.14 51.86
CA ALA A 2 -22.93 25.72 51.22
C ALA A 2 -22.80 26.46 49.88
N GLY A 3 -21.77 27.29 49.73
CA GLY A 3 -21.52 28.04 48.50
C GLY A 3 -21.24 27.09 47.33
N LEU A 4 -21.71 27.47 46.14
CA LEU A 4 -21.44 26.74 44.90
C LEU A 4 -19.93 26.59 44.70
N SER A 5 -19.49 25.39 44.30
CA SER A 5 -18.10 25.14 43.96
C SER A 5 -17.69 25.97 42.74
N LYS A 6 -16.39 26.31 42.61
CA LYS A 6 -15.85 27.04 41.45
C LYS A 6 -16.21 26.36 40.11
N GLY A 7 -16.26 25.03 40.08
CA GLY A 7 -16.68 24.26 38.91
C GLY A 7 -18.17 24.40 38.58
N SER A 8 -19.02 24.44 39.61
CA SER A 8 -20.47 24.68 39.44
C SER A 8 -20.76 26.10 38.93
N VAL A 9 -20.00 27.10 39.40
CA VAL A 9 -20.10 28.48 38.90
C VAL A 9 -19.62 28.58 37.45
N ALA A 10 -18.49 27.94 37.10
CA ALA A 10 -18.00 27.92 35.72
C ALA A 10 -18.98 27.23 34.75
N ALA A 11 -19.60 26.11 35.17
CA ALA A 11 -20.61 25.42 34.39
C ALA A 11 -21.87 26.28 34.18
N LEU A 12 -22.33 26.99 35.22
CA LEU A 12 -23.46 27.91 35.11
C LEU A 12 -23.17 29.10 34.17
N ILE A 13 -21.95 29.66 34.23
CA ILE A 13 -21.52 30.73 33.31
C ILE A 13 -21.47 30.21 31.87
N ALA A 14 -20.90 29.03 31.64
CA ALA A 14 -20.84 28.44 30.31
C ALA A 14 -22.23 28.11 29.75
N ALA A 15 -23.13 27.59 30.59
CA ALA A 15 -24.52 27.30 30.20
C ALA A 15 -25.30 28.60 29.90
N ALA A 16 -25.15 29.64 30.72
CA ALA A 16 -25.77 30.94 30.49
C ALA A 16 -25.23 31.61 29.22
N ALA A 17 -23.92 31.55 28.98
CA ALA A 17 -23.30 32.04 27.76
C ALA A 17 -23.80 31.28 26.53
N GLY A 18 -23.87 29.94 26.58
CA GLY A 18 -24.43 29.13 25.49
C GLY A 18 -25.90 29.40 25.21
N ALA A 19 -26.72 29.54 26.24
CA ALA A 19 -28.13 29.92 26.12
C ALA A 19 -28.30 31.32 25.53
N LEU A 20 -27.45 32.28 25.94
CA LEU A 20 -27.42 33.62 25.38
C LEU A 20 -27.01 33.61 23.89
N CYS A 21 -26.02 32.79 23.50
CA CYS A 21 -25.63 32.63 22.10
C CYS A 21 -26.78 32.10 21.24
N LEU A 22 -27.53 31.11 21.72
CA LEU A 22 -28.69 30.53 21.00
C LEU A 22 -29.87 31.52 20.90
N LEU A 23 -30.15 32.25 21.98
CA LEU A 23 -31.21 33.28 21.98
C LEU A 23 -30.87 34.47 21.06
N LEU A 24 -29.58 34.76 20.88
CA LEU A 24 -29.08 35.80 19.98
C LEU A 24 -28.87 35.30 18.54
N GLU A 25 -29.24 34.06 18.20
CA GLU A 25 -29.12 33.53 16.83
C GLU A 25 -29.85 34.41 15.80
N SER A 26 -31.02 34.94 16.16
CA SER A 26 -31.86 35.75 15.26
C SER A 26 -31.30 37.14 14.99
N SER A 27 -30.54 37.72 15.93
CA SER A 27 -29.98 39.07 15.82
C SER A 27 -28.51 39.07 15.43
N VAL A 28 -27.78 38.01 15.77
CA VAL A 28 -26.34 37.85 15.53
C VAL A 28 -26.02 36.44 15.02
N PRO A 29 -26.37 36.10 13.75
CA PRO A 29 -26.29 34.72 13.25
C PRO A 29 -24.87 34.15 13.24
N TRP A 30 -23.84 34.99 13.16
CA TRP A 30 -22.42 34.58 13.15
C TRP A 30 -21.93 34.01 14.49
N LEU A 31 -22.67 34.25 15.58
CA LEU A 31 -22.36 33.72 16.92
C LEU A 31 -22.68 32.21 17.03
N VAL A 32 -23.61 31.73 16.20
CA VAL A 32 -24.09 30.34 16.21
C VAL A 32 -23.71 29.62 14.92
N LYS A 33 -23.79 30.29 13.77
CA LYS A 33 -23.36 29.76 12.47
C LYS A 33 -21.96 30.25 12.16
N PHE A 34 -21.02 29.31 12.06
CA PHE A 34 -19.64 29.62 11.74
C PHE A 34 -19.55 30.45 10.44
N PRO A 35 -18.89 31.62 10.43
CA PRO A 35 -18.82 32.47 9.26
C PRO A 35 -17.97 31.80 8.17
N ALA A 36 -18.63 31.38 7.07
CA ALA A 36 -17.96 30.76 5.93
C ALA A 36 -16.86 31.63 5.31
N ALA A 37 -16.95 32.95 5.43
CA ALA A 37 -15.94 33.90 4.95
C ALA A 37 -14.59 33.81 5.68
N TRP A 38 -14.54 33.15 6.85
CA TRP A 38 -13.31 32.94 7.62
C TRP A 38 -12.70 31.56 7.39
N VAL A 39 -13.37 30.71 6.61
CA VAL A 39 -12.80 29.44 6.16
C VAL A 39 -11.72 29.77 5.14
N LEU A 40 -10.46 29.48 5.50
CA LEU A 40 -9.37 29.53 4.54
C LEU A 40 -9.68 28.51 3.42
N PRO A 41 -9.57 28.87 2.13
CA PRO A 41 -9.83 27.98 1.00
C PRO A 41 -8.68 26.99 0.79
N ALA A 42 -8.27 26.31 1.87
CA ALA A 42 -7.19 25.33 1.86
C ALA A 42 -7.52 24.14 0.95
N THR A 43 -8.80 23.77 0.83
CA THR A 43 -9.27 22.72 -0.08
C THR A 43 -8.99 23.07 -1.54
N ASP A 44 -9.20 24.33 -1.92
CA ASP A 44 -9.05 24.77 -3.30
C ASP A 44 -7.56 24.87 -3.67
N TRP A 45 -6.74 25.35 -2.75
CA TRP A 45 -5.28 25.40 -2.93
C TRP A 45 -4.66 23.99 -3.01
N VAL A 46 -5.05 23.10 -2.10
CA VAL A 46 -4.57 21.70 -2.11
C VAL A 46 -5.11 20.97 -3.33
N GLY A 47 -6.38 21.18 -3.69
CA GLY A 47 -7.01 20.60 -4.88
C GLY A 47 -6.30 21.01 -6.16
N ALA A 48 -6.08 22.31 -6.39
CA ALA A 48 -5.37 22.82 -7.55
C ALA A 48 -3.92 22.31 -7.62
N GLY A 49 -3.22 22.27 -6.48
CA GLY A 49 -1.86 21.73 -6.40
C GLY A 49 -1.81 20.24 -6.73
N LEU A 50 -2.75 19.47 -6.19
CA LEU A 50 -2.87 18.03 -6.46
C LEU A 50 -3.24 17.77 -7.92
N GLU A 51 -4.19 18.48 -8.49
CA GLU A 51 -4.59 18.33 -9.89
C GLU A 51 -3.42 18.58 -10.85
N TRP A 52 -2.69 19.68 -10.63
CA TRP A 52 -1.48 19.99 -11.39
C TRP A 52 -0.43 18.86 -11.27
N PHE A 53 -0.18 18.38 -10.05
CA PHE A 53 0.79 17.32 -9.80
C PHE A 53 0.38 15.99 -10.44
N LEU A 54 -0.89 15.60 -10.32
CA LEU A 54 -1.43 14.39 -10.93
C LEU A 54 -1.39 14.50 -12.45
N ALA A 55 -1.69 15.67 -13.03
CA ALA A 55 -1.60 15.90 -14.47
C ALA A 55 -0.18 15.71 -15.02
N LEU A 56 0.85 16.08 -14.24
CA LEU A 56 2.25 15.89 -14.59
C LEU A 56 2.62 14.39 -14.67
N ILE A 57 2.17 13.60 -13.69
CA ILE A 57 2.56 12.18 -13.57
C ILE A 57 1.66 11.27 -14.41
N LYS A 58 0.38 11.65 -14.62
CA LYS A 58 -0.63 10.83 -15.30
C LYS A 58 -0.16 10.23 -16.63
N PRO A 59 0.52 10.93 -17.56
CA PRO A 59 1.01 10.31 -18.79
C PRO A 59 1.97 9.14 -18.53
N THR A 60 2.90 9.31 -17.60
CA THR A 60 3.85 8.24 -17.23
C THR A 60 3.16 7.08 -16.51
N ALA A 61 2.20 7.37 -15.62
CA ALA A 61 1.39 6.36 -14.95
C ALA A 61 0.54 5.56 -15.95
N ARG A 62 -0.02 6.21 -16.98
CA ARG A 62 -0.78 5.54 -18.04
C ARG A 62 0.10 4.70 -18.95
N ALA A 63 1.28 5.20 -19.30
CA ALA A 63 2.27 4.42 -20.04
C ALA A 63 2.69 3.17 -19.25
N PHE A 64 2.93 3.30 -17.95
CA PHE A 64 3.25 2.18 -17.07
C PHE A 64 2.08 1.18 -16.95
N SER A 65 0.84 1.69 -16.88
CA SER A 65 -0.36 0.83 -16.87
C SER A 65 -0.49 0.03 -18.17
N ALA A 66 -0.27 0.67 -19.31
CA ALA A 66 -0.28 0.01 -20.61
C ALA A 66 0.84 -1.04 -20.71
N LEU A 67 2.02 -0.77 -20.15
CA LEU A 67 3.12 -1.74 -20.08
C LEU A 67 2.75 -2.95 -19.21
N MET A 68 2.14 -2.73 -18.05
CA MET A 68 1.74 -3.79 -17.11
C MET A 68 0.51 -4.58 -17.55
N PHE A 69 -0.24 -4.07 -18.54
CA PHE A 69 -1.34 -4.79 -19.15
C PHE A 69 -0.86 -6.08 -19.82
N TYR A 70 0.23 -6.05 -20.58
CA TYR A 70 0.75 -7.22 -21.29
C TYR A 70 1.11 -8.42 -20.39
N PRO A 71 1.94 -8.29 -19.33
CA PRO A 71 2.25 -9.43 -18.47
C PRO A 71 1.02 -9.90 -17.68
N MET A 72 0.10 -8.99 -17.31
CA MET A 72 -1.12 -9.35 -16.60
C MET A 72 -2.07 -10.17 -17.48
N GLU A 73 -2.30 -9.72 -18.72
CA GLU A 73 -3.10 -10.44 -19.70
C GLU A 73 -2.46 -11.78 -20.06
N ALA A 74 -1.14 -11.83 -20.25
CA ALA A 74 -0.42 -13.07 -20.52
C ALA A 74 -0.56 -14.08 -19.37
N ALA A 75 -0.39 -13.64 -18.12
CA ALA A 75 -0.57 -14.49 -16.94
C ALA A 75 -2.02 -15.01 -16.82
N ASN A 76 -3.00 -14.13 -17.05
CA ASN A 76 -4.40 -14.51 -17.05
C ASN A 76 -4.72 -15.51 -18.18
N PHE A 77 -4.24 -15.25 -19.39
CA PHE A 77 -4.44 -16.13 -20.55
C PHE A 77 -3.90 -17.54 -20.28
N VAL A 78 -2.68 -17.65 -19.75
CA VAL A 78 -2.07 -18.95 -19.40
C VAL A 78 -2.92 -19.69 -18.37
N LEU A 79 -3.31 -19.02 -17.27
CA LEU A 79 -4.06 -19.66 -16.19
C LEU A 79 -5.50 -20.02 -16.60
N SER A 80 -6.18 -19.14 -17.32
CA SER A 80 -7.57 -19.31 -17.74
C SER A 80 -7.72 -20.33 -18.89
N SER A 81 -6.73 -20.43 -19.77
CA SER A 81 -6.74 -21.41 -20.87
C SER A 81 -6.28 -22.81 -20.44
N THR A 82 -5.63 -22.91 -19.28
CA THR A 82 -5.16 -24.19 -18.76
C THR A 82 -6.33 -24.95 -18.10
N PRO A 83 -6.57 -26.23 -18.46
CA PRO A 83 -7.58 -27.03 -17.81
C PRO A 83 -7.38 -27.09 -16.29
N TRP A 84 -8.44 -26.84 -15.52
CA TRP A 84 -8.40 -26.82 -14.05
C TRP A 84 -7.76 -28.07 -13.41
N PRO A 85 -7.92 -29.31 -13.93
CA PRO A 85 -7.27 -30.47 -13.32
C PRO A 85 -5.74 -30.37 -13.41
N LEU A 86 -5.22 -29.79 -14.50
CA LEU A 86 -3.79 -29.61 -14.71
C LEU A 86 -3.22 -28.61 -13.71
N VAL A 87 -3.92 -27.50 -13.46
CA VAL A 87 -3.51 -26.51 -12.45
C VAL A 87 -3.45 -27.14 -11.06
N ILE A 88 -4.47 -27.93 -10.68
CA ILE A 88 -4.49 -28.64 -9.38
C ILE A 88 -3.35 -29.65 -9.31
N CYS A 89 -3.13 -30.46 -10.35
CA CYS A 89 -2.06 -31.45 -10.37
C CYS A 89 -0.67 -30.80 -10.29
N ALA A 90 -0.43 -29.74 -11.06
CA ALA A 90 0.84 -29.02 -11.09
C ALA A 90 1.16 -28.36 -9.73
N THR A 91 0.19 -27.66 -9.15
CA THR A 91 0.35 -27.04 -7.82
C THR A 91 0.52 -28.07 -6.71
N THR A 92 -0.20 -29.19 -6.78
CA THR A 92 -0.05 -30.31 -5.83
C THR A 92 1.32 -30.97 -5.95
N ALA A 93 1.81 -31.19 -7.17
CA ALA A 93 3.14 -31.74 -7.40
C ALA A 93 4.23 -30.81 -6.85
N LEU A 94 4.13 -29.50 -7.10
CA LEU A 94 5.03 -28.50 -6.52
C LEU A 94 4.98 -28.51 -4.99
N ALA A 95 3.79 -28.53 -4.40
CA ALA A 95 3.62 -28.59 -2.95
C ALA A 95 4.21 -29.87 -2.34
N TRP A 96 4.08 -31.01 -3.04
CA TRP A 96 4.66 -32.27 -2.60
C TRP A 96 6.20 -32.23 -2.62
N ILE A 97 6.79 -31.69 -3.69
CA ILE A 97 8.25 -31.60 -3.83
C ILE A 97 8.84 -30.68 -2.76
N LEU A 98 8.19 -29.56 -2.45
CA LEU A 98 8.72 -28.55 -1.53
C LEU A 98 8.46 -28.85 -0.05
N GLY A 99 7.36 -29.53 0.29
CA GLY A 99 6.96 -29.71 1.69
C GLY A 99 6.27 -31.04 2.01
N GLY A 100 6.43 -32.04 1.15
CA GLY A 100 5.95 -33.39 1.39
C GLY A 100 4.43 -33.55 1.27
N VAL A 101 3.93 -34.69 1.72
CA VAL A 101 2.52 -35.09 1.57
C VAL A 101 1.57 -34.13 2.29
N ARG A 102 1.97 -33.56 3.43
CA ARG A 102 1.14 -32.61 4.17
C ARG A 102 0.83 -31.35 3.37
N MET A 103 1.83 -30.77 2.69
CA MET A 103 1.64 -29.60 1.83
C MET A 103 0.84 -29.95 0.57
N ALA A 104 1.08 -31.13 -0.01
CA ALA A 104 0.30 -31.61 -1.16
C ALA A 104 -1.19 -31.74 -0.83
N LEU A 105 -1.53 -32.32 0.33
CA LEU A 105 -2.91 -32.43 0.80
C LEU A 105 -3.56 -31.04 1.01
N MET A 106 -2.83 -30.10 1.61
CA MET A 106 -3.31 -28.73 1.76
C MET A 106 -3.60 -28.06 0.40
N ALA A 107 -2.75 -28.27 -0.60
CA ALA A 107 -2.96 -27.73 -1.95
C ALA A 107 -4.19 -28.31 -2.63
N VAL A 108 -4.36 -29.65 -2.62
CA VAL A 108 -5.53 -30.32 -3.21
C VAL A 108 -6.82 -29.89 -2.52
N VAL A 109 -6.84 -29.87 -1.17
CA VAL A 109 -8.03 -29.48 -0.41
C VAL A 109 -8.37 -28.01 -0.64
N GLY A 110 -7.39 -27.11 -0.61
CA GLY A 110 -7.59 -25.68 -0.82
C GLY A 110 -8.10 -25.35 -2.22
N LEU A 111 -7.46 -25.88 -3.26
CA LEU A 111 -7.91 -25.66 -4.65
C LEU A 111 -9.19 -26.42 -4.97
N GLY A 112 -9.40 -27.59 -4.38
CA GLY A 112 -10.66 -28.32 -4.45
C GLY A 112 -11.82 -27.53 -3.86
N PHE A 113 -11.60 -26.82 -2.75
CA PHE A 113 -12.59 -25.92 -2.17
C PHE A 113 -12.91 -24.73 -3.09
N VAL A 114 -11.89 -24.11 -3.69
CA VAL A 114 -12.09 -23.04 -4.68
C VAL A 114 -12.93 -23.52 -5.86
N LEU A 115 -12.63 -24.72 -6.37
CA LEU A 115 -13.39 -25.34 -7.46
C LEU A 115 -14.84 -25.61 -7.06
N ALA A 116 -15.07 -26.21 -5.88
CA ALA A 116 -16.40 -26.51 -5.36
C ALA A 116 -17.23 -25.24 -5.09
N SER A 117 -16.58 -24.12 -4.81
CA SER A 117 -17.24 -22.83 -4.56
C SER A 117 -17.69 -22.11 -5.84
N GLY A 118 -17.31 -22.58 -7.03
CA GLY A 118 -17.70 -21.98 -8.31
C GLY A 118 -16.91 -20.72 -8.71
N TYR A 119 -15.94 -20.27 -7.91
CA TYR A 119 -15.13 -19.07 -8.15
C TYR A 119 -13.81 -19.35 -8.87
N TRP A 120 -13.74 -20.41 -9.68
CA TRP A 120 -12.51 -20.78 -10.38
C TRP A 120 -11.98 -19.66 -11.29
N PRO A 121 -12.80 -19.02 -12.16
CA PRO A 121 -12.30 -17.96 -13.04
C PRO A 121 -11.78 -16.73 -12.27
N GLU A 122 -12.51 -16.31 -11.23
CA GLU A 122 -12.12 -15.18 -10.39
C GLU A 122 -10.83 -15.46 -9.60
N SER A 123 -10.64 -16.72 -9.18
CA SER A 123 -9.43 -17.16 -8.50
C SER A 123 -8.23 -17.17 -9.45
N MET A 124 -8.40 -17.59 -10.70
CA MET A 124 -7.34 -17.52 -11.71
C MET A 124 -6.97 -16.07 -12.04
N ASN A 125 -7.95 -15.16 -12.09
CA ASN A 125 -7.70 -13.73 -12.27
C ASN A 125 -6.90 -13.14 -11.10
N THR A 126 -7.27 -13.51 -9.87
CA THR A 126 -6.54 -13.11 -8.66
C THR A 126 -5.12 -13.67 -8.67
N LEU A 127 -4.94 -14.95 -9.03
CA LEU A 127 -3.64 -15.59 -9.12
C LEU A 127 -2.76 -14.94 -10.20
N ALA A 128 -3.31 -14.58 -11.35
CA ALA A 128 -2.61 -13.84 -12.40
C ALA A 128 -2.13 -12.46 -11.90
N LEU A 129 -2.99 -11.73 -11.19
CA LEU A 129 -2.65 -10.45 -10.59
C LEU A 129 -1.50 -10.60 -9.58
N VAL A 130 -1.56 -11.60 -8.71
CA VAL A 130 -0.51 -11.88 -7.71
C VAL A 130 0.79 -12.31 -8.37
N ALA A 131 0.72 -13.15 -9.41
CA ALA A 131 1.89 -13.65 -10.14
C ALA A 131 2.72 -12.53 -10.78
N VAL A 132 2.08 -11.40 -11.15
CA VAL A 132 2.78 -10.23 -11.70
C VAL A 132 3.10 -9.19 -10.63
N SER A 133 2.19 -8.94 -9.67
CA SER A 133 2.39 -7.92 -8.63
C SER A 133 3.51 -8.27 -7.65
N VAL A 134 3.68 -9.55 -7.30
CA VAL A 134 4.70 -9.99 -6.34
C VAL A 134 6.12 -9.78 -6.89
N PRO A 135 6.49 -10.24 -8.10
CA PRO A 135 7.78 -9.92 -8.69
C PRO A 135 8.03 -8.42 -8.83
N LEU A 136 7.00 -7.65 -9.20
CA LEU A 136 7.11 -6.20 -9.29
C LEU A 136 7.44 -5.58 -7.92
N ALA A 137 6.73 -5.99 -6.87
CA ALA A 137 6.98 -5.54 -5.49
C ALA A 137 8.36 -5.99 -4.98
N LEU A 138 8.82 -7.18 -5.36
CA LEU A 138 10.15 -7.69 -5.04
C LEU A 138 11.24 -6.84 -5.68
N ILE A 139 11.11 -6.51 -6.97
CA ILE A 139 12.09 -5.70 -7.70
C ILE A 139 12.12 -4.28 -7.12
N ILE A 140 10.95 -3.64 -6.99
CA ILE A 140 10.86 -2.26 -6.50
C ILE A 140 11.26 -2.18 -5.03
N GLY A 141 10.62 -2.99 -4.17
CA GLY A 141 10.90 -3.03 -2.74
C GLY A 141 12.33 -3.45 -2.44
N GLY A 142 12.84 -4.50 -3.11
CA GLY A 142 14.22 -4.94 -2.98
C GLY A 142 15.22 -3.86 -3.41
N GLY A 143 14.97 -3.20 -4.54
CA GLY A 143 15.79 -2.06 -4.99
C GLY A 143 15.81 -0.92 -3.98
N ILE A 144 14.65 -0.54 -3.42
CA ILE A 144 14.56 0.48 -2.36
C ILE A 144 15.34 0.05 -1.12
N GLY A 145 15.24 -1.21 -0.70
CA GLY A 145 15.95 -1.77 0.44
C GLY A 145 17.48 -1.74 0.25
N ILE A 146 17.96 -2.16 -0.93
CA ILE A 146 19.38 -2.11 -1.31
C ILE A 146 19.87 -0.66 -1.31
N LEU A 147 19.14 0.27 -1.94
CA LEU A 147 19.52 1.68 -1.99
C LEU A 147 19.58 2.33 -0.60
N ALA A 148 18.63 2.01 0.28
CA ALA A 148 18.63 2.50 1.65
C ALA A 148 19.80 1.97 2.48
N ASN A 149 20.29 0.77 2.18
CA ASN A 149 21.49 0.20 2.80
C ASN A 149 22.77 0.86 2.25
N GLU A 150 22.82 1.10 0.94
CA GLU A 150 23.99 1.66 0.26
C GLU A 150 24.21 3.15 0.55
N TYR A 151 23.12 3.89 0.75
CA TYR A 151 23.15 5.34 0.96
C TYR A 151 22.52 5.71 2.31
N PRO A 152 23.31 5.77 3.40
CA PRO A 152 22.79 6.08 4.74
C PRO A 152 22.02 7.41 4.82
N ARG A 153 22.34 8.38 3.96
CA ARG A 153 21.68 9.70 3.91
C ARG A 153 20.22 9.64 3.48
N ILE A 154 19.84 8.70 2.61
CA ILE A 154 18.46 8.57 2.11
C ILE A 154 17.62 7.60 2.96
N ARG A 155 18.25 6.84 3.86
CA ARG A 155 17.60 5.82 4.68
C ARG A 155 16.44 6.38 5.49
N GLN A 156 16.65 7.44 6.25
CA GLN A 156 15.61 8.05 7.09
C GLN A 156 14.42 8.57 6.24
N PRO A 157 14.63 9.35 5.17
CA PRO A 157 13.56 9.72 4.24
C PRO A 157 12.80 8.52 3.66
N VAL A 158 13.52 7.49 3.20
CA VAL A 158 12.90 6.28 2.64
C VAL A 158 12.03 5.59 3.68
N GLN A 159 12.53 5.39 4.91
CA GLN A 159 11.75 4.76 5.97
C GLN A 159 10.47 5.55 6.28
N ALA A 160 10.55 6.88 6.36
CA ALA A 160 9.37 7.73 6.57
C ALA A 160 8.32 7.57 5.45
N VAL A 161 8.75 7.48 4.19
CA VAL A 161 7.84 7.21 3.06
C VAL A 161 7.21 5.81 3.19
N LEU A 162 8.00 4.80 3.54
CA LEU A 162 7.50 3.43 3.75
C LEU A 162 6.50 3.33 4.91
N ASP A 163 6.67 4.16 5.96
CA ASP A 163 5.74 4.27 7.09
C ASP A 163 4.41 4.89 6.66
N ILE A 164 4.46 5.97 5.84
CA ILE A 164 3.25 6.60 5.28
C ILE A 164 2.49 5.61 4.41
N MET A 165 3.19 4.90 3.52
CA MET A 165 2.58 3.92 2.61
C MET A 165 1.82 2.80 3.34
N GLN A 166 2.21 2.45 4.57
CA GLN A 166 1.56 1.40 5.36
C GLN A 166 0.47 1.90 6.30
N THR A 167 0.46 3.20 6.63
CA THR A 167 -0.47 3.79 7.61
C THR A 167 -1.69 4.42 6.96
N VAL A 168 -1.58 4.84 5.70
CA VAL A 168 -2.71 5.43 4.97
C VAL A 168 -3.67 4.31 4.51
N PRO A 169 -4.98 4.43 4.78
CA PRO A 169 -5.96 3.42 4.40
C PRO A 169 -6.00 3.14 2.89
N THR A 170 -6.16 1.88 2.50
CA THR A 170 -6.16 1.46 1.08
C THR A 170 -7.21 2.22 0.25
N PHE A 171 -8.39 2.51 0.82
CA PHE A 171 -9.43 3.27 0.13
C PHE A 171 -9.01 4.71 -0.20
N ALA A 172 -8.20 5.35 0.64
CA ALA A 172 -7.70 6.70 0.39
C ALA A 172 -6.73 6.73 -0.81
N TYR A 173 -5.98 5.65 -1.02
CA TYR A 173 -5.11 5.48 -2.19
C TYR A 173 -5.86 5.14 -3.47
N LEU A 174 -7.00 4.46 -3.37
CA LEU A 174 -7.70 3.95 -4.55
C LEU A 174 -8.14 5.07 -5.50
N THR A 175 -8.69 6.16 -4.98
CA THR A 175 -9.15 7.30 -5.80
C THR A 175 -8.03 7.91 -6.66
N PRO A 176 -6.90 8.37 -6.10
CA PRO A 176 -5.81 8.90 -6.93
C PRO A 176 -5.18 7.84 -7.84
N LEU A 177 -5.13 6.56 -7.42
CA LEU A 177 -4.65 5.48 -8.29
C LEU A 177 -5.54 5.31 -9.52
N LEU A 178 -6.86 5.33 -9.38
CA LEU A 178 -7.78 5.21 -10.52
C LEU A 178 -7.65 6.41 -11.47
N VAL A 179 -7.45 7.62 -10.94
CA VAL A 179 -7.22 8.82 -11.76
C VAL A 179 -5.93 8.68 -12.57
N LEU A 180 -4.84 8.26 -11.94
CA LEU A 180 -3.51 8.12 -12.56
C LEU A 180 -3.42 6.93 -13.52
N PHE A 181 -3.77 5.74 -13.06
CA PHE A 181 -3.52 4.47 -13.75
C PHE A 181 -4.74 3.97 -14.54
N GLY A 182 -5.96 4.35 -14.17
CA GLY A 182 -7.18 4.03 -14.90
C GLY A 182 -8.11 3.06 -14.20
N PHE A 183 -8.88 2.33 -14.99
CA PHE A 183 -9.79 1.30 -14.49
C PHE A 183 -9.34 -0.05 -15.03
N GLY A 184 -9.56 -1.10 -14.23
CA GLY A 184 -9.29 -2.48 -14.61
C GLY A 184 -8.28 -3.19 -13.72
N PRO A 185 -7.94 -4.45 -14.05
CA PRO A 185 -7.15 -5.33 -13.19
C PRO A 185 -5.73 -4.82 -12.92
N VAL A 186 -5.14 -4.08 -13.87
CA VAL A 186 -3.80 -3.49 -13.74
C VAL A 186 -3.73 -2.52 -12.55
N VAL A 187 -4.81 -1.80 -12.23
CA VAL A 187 -4.80 -0.90 -11.07
C VAL A 187 -4.78 -1.69 -9.77
N GLY A 188 -5.50 -2.82 -9.69
CA GLY A 188 -5.42 -3.73 -8.55
C GLY A 188 -4.02 -4.33 -8.37
N LEU A 189 -3.36 -4.67 -9.48
CA LEU A 189 -1.96 -5.12 -9.51
C LEU A 189 -1.03 -4.06 -8.93
N ILE A 190 -1.15 -2.81 -9.39
CA ILE A 190 -0.30 -1.69 -8.95
C ILE A 190 -0.56 -1.36 -7.48
N ALA A 191 -1.82 -1.32 -7.05
CA ALA A 191 -2.19 -1.11 -5.67
C ALA A 191 -1.57 -2.18 -4.75
N SER A 192 -1.65 -3.45 -5.17
CA SER A 192 -1.06 -4.57 -4.43
C SER A 192 0.45 -4.46 -4.35
N ALA A 193 1.12 -4.09 -5.46
CA ALA A 193 2.57 -3.92 -5.49
C ALA A 193 3.04 -2.77 -4.60
N ILE A 194 2.34 -1.63 -4.61
CA ILE A 194 2.61 -0.47 -3.74
C ILE A 194 2.48 -0.86 -2.27
N TYR A 195 1.44 -1.64 -1.91
CA TYR A 195 1.22 -2.07 -0.54
C TYR A 195 2.24 -3.13 -0.08
N ALA A 196 2.70 -3.98 -0.99
CA ALA A 196 3.69 -5.03 -0.69
C ALA A 196 5.14 -4.54 -0.72
N ALA A 197 5.47 -3.44 -1.41
CA ALA A 197 6.84 -2.93 -1.51
C ALA A 197 7.48 -2.53 -0.16
N PRO A 198 6.77 -1.89 0.81
CA PRO A 198 7.36 -1.50 2.09
C PRO A 198 7.89 -2.65 2.96
N PRO A 199 7.15 -3.74 3.25
CA PRO A 199 7.71 -4.86 3.99
C PRO A 199 8.86 -5.52 3.23
N MET A 200 8.81 -5.59 1.90
CA MET A 200 9.92 -6.10 1.09
C MET A 200 11.20 -5.25 1.24
N ALA A 201 11.09 -3.93 1.13
CA ALA A 201 12.21 -3.02 1.30
C ALA A 201 12.84 -3.11 2.68
N ARG A 202 12.02 -3.17 3.74
CA ARG A 202 12.51 -3.32 5.12
C ARG A 202 13.21 -4.67 5.34
N ASN A 203 12.66 -5.76 4.81
CA ASN A 203 13.26 -7.08 4.95
C ASN A 203 14.62 -7.15 4.25
N VAL A 204 14.75 -6.57 3.06
CA VAL A 204 16.03 -6.50 2.35
C VAL A 204 17.04 -5.63 3.09
N LEU A 205 16.64 -4.44 3.55
CA LEU A 205 17.50 -3.56 4.35
C LEU A 205 18.01 -4.27 5.62
N LEU A 206 17.11 -4.86 6.40
CA LEU A 206 17.46 -5.60 7.62
C LEU A 206 18.33 -6.82 7.32
N GLY A 207 18.09 -7.51 6.21
CA GLY A 207 18.92 -8.63 5.77
C GLY A 207 20.37 -8.21 5.52
N LEU A 208 20.59 -7.12 4.77
CA LEU A 208 21.91 -6.59 4.45
C LEU A 208 22.65 -6.04 5.69
N GLU A 209 21.90 -5.47 6.63
CA GLU A 209 22.46 -4.96 7.89
C GLU A 209 22.91 -6.07 8.83
N ARG A 210 22.19 -7.19 8.85
CA ARG A 210 22.50 -8.35 9.69
C ARG A 210 23.70 -9.17 9.21
N VAL A 211 24.23 -8.89 8.02
CA VAL A 211 25.47 -9.52 7.55
C VAL A 211 26.62 -9.11 8.46
N GLU A 212 27.27 -10.11 9.06
CA GLU A 212 28.37 -9.96 10.02
C GLU A 212 29.52 -9.11 9.43
N PRO A 213 30.13 -8.21 10.22
CA PRO A 213 31.23 -7.37 9.76
C PRO A 213 32.41 -8.17 9.22
N GLU A 214 32.72 -9.30 9.84
CA GLU A 214 33.83 -10.19 9.47
C GLU A 214 33.68 -10.74 8.05
N ILE A 215 32.46 -11.05 7.61
CA ILE A 215 32.16 -11.48 6.24
C ILE A 215 32.42 -10.34 5.25
N LYS A 216 32.03 -9.11 5.61
CA LYS A 216 32.25 -7.93 4.77
C LYS A 216 33.74 -7.61 4.62
N GLU A 217 34.49 -7.68 5.72
CA GLU A 217 35.94 -7.48 5.74
C GLU A 217 36.65 -8.55 4.91
N ALA A 218 36.26 -9.83 5.03
CA ALA A 218 36.81 -10.90 4.22
C ALA A 218 36.60 -10.67 2.72
N ALA A 219 35.40 -10.22 2.30
CA ALA A 219 35.11 -9.92 0.91
C ALA A 219 35.95 -8.73 0.38
N ILE A 220 36.18 -7.71 1.21
CA ILE A 220 37.05 -6.57 0.86
C ILE A 220 38.51 -7.03 0.72
N MET A 221 39.00 -7.86 1.64
CA MET A 221 40.38 -8.39 1.60
C MET A 221 40.62 -9.32 0.39
N ALA A 222 39.56 -10.00 -0.08
CA ALA A 222 39.59 -10.78 -1.31
C ALA A 222 39.58 -9.93 -2.60
N GLY A 223 39.52 -8.60 -2.49
CA GLY A 223 39.47 -7.69 -3.64
C GLY A 223 38.07 -7.54 -4.27
N GLY A 224 37.02 -7.93 -3.54
CA GLY A 224 35.64 -7.83 -4.00
C GLY A 224 35.20 -6.37 -4.17
N THR A 225 34.84 -5.99 -5.39
CA THR A 225 34.19 -4.69 -5.68
C THR A 225 32.82 -4.60 -5.00
N ARG A 226 32.25 -3.39 -4.88
CA ARG A 226 30.98 -3.20 -4.17
C ARG A 226 29.83 -4.04 -4.73
N LEU A 227 29.79 -4.21 -6.06
CA LEU A 227 28.76 -4.99 -6.73
C LEU A 227 28.95 -6.50 -6.49
N GLN A 228 30.19 -6.97 -6.38
CA GLN A 228 30.53 -8.35 -6.01
C GLN A 228 30.34 -8.65 -4.51
N GLN A 229 30.35 -7.62 -3.66
CA GLN A 229 29.98 -7.78 -2.25
C GLN A 229 28.47 -7.93 -2.07
N LEU A 230 27.68 -7.43 -3.03
CA LEU A 230 26.22 -7.43 -2.98
C LEU A 230 25.60 -8.69 -3.60
N PHE A 231 26.20 -9.26 -4.65
CA PHE A 231 25.72 -10.41 -5.42
C PHE A 231 26.75 -11.55 -5.40
#